data_AF-A0A939VQP3-F1
#
_entry.id   AF-A0A939VQP3-F1
#
_cell.length_a   1.000
_cell.length_b   1.000
_cell.length_c   1.000
_cell.angle_alpha   90.00
_cell.angle_beta   90.00
_cell.angle_gamma   90.00
#
_symmetry.space_group_name_H-M   'P 1'
#
loop_
_entity.id
_entity.type
_entity.pdbx_description
1 polymer ?
#
loop_
_entity_poly.entity_id
_entity_poly.type
_entity_poly.pdbx_seq_one_letter_code
_entity_poly.pdbx_strand_id
1 'polypeptide(L)'
;MDDYLKYDLHTHTKFSDGRSPVKDMINAAEANGLKGFVLSDHVFSDGDAEKLLAGYATVDRASSPVKIIFGCETAAKDLSGAHCA
;
A
#
# COMPACT_ATOMS: atom_id res chain seq x y z
N MET A 1 21.25 -9.81 14.30
CA MET A 1 21.77 -8.85 13.30
C MET A 1 20.66 -8.76 12.26
N ASP A 2 19.47 -8.25 12.60
CA ASP A 2 18.24 -8.52 11.79
C ASP A 2 17.21 -7.38 11.82
N ASP A 3 17.62 -6.17 12.20
CA ASP A 3 16.68 -5.07 12.46
C ASP A 3 16.41 -4.16 11.24
N TYR A 4 17.10 -4.39 10.12
CA TYR A 4 17.07 -3.52 8.94
C TYR A 4 15.91 -3.78 7.96
N LEU A 5 15.25 -4.94 8.03
CA LEU A 5 14.15 -5.33 7.12
C LEU A 5 12.83 -5.54 7.86
N LYS A 6 12.53 -4.68 8.84
CA LYS A 6 11.26 -4.75 9.60
C LYS A 6 10.13 -3.93 8.97
N TYR A 7 10.36 -3.36 7.80
CA TYR A 7 9.33 -2.64 7.06
C TYR A 7 9.19 -3.21 5.66
N ASP A 8 7.96 -3.41 5.23
CA ASP A 8 7.63 -3.63 3.83
C ASP A 8 7.07 -2.33 3.25
N LEU A 9 7.82 -1.70 2.35
CA LEU A 9 7.52 -0.35 1.87
C LEU A 9 6.70 -0.32 0.59
N HIS A 10 6.30 -1.48 0.06
CA HIS A 10 5.61 -1.55 -1.22
C HIS A 10 4.73 -2.80 -1.30
N THR A 11 3.44 -2.65 -1.01
CA THR A 11 2.47 -3.75 -1.02
C THR A 11 1.15 -3.37 -1.67
N HIS A 12 0.49 -4.36 -2.27
CA HIS A 12 -0.71 -4.17 -3.07
C HIS A 12 -1.87 -4.94 -2.47
N THR A 13 -3.06 -4.35 -2.55
CA THR A 13 -4.30 -4.94 -2.04
C THR A 13 -5.29 -5.17 -3.17
N LYS A 14 -6.48 -5.67 -2.82
CA LYS A 14 -7.62 -5.72 -3.75
C LYS A 14 -8.11 -4.36 -4.25
N PHE A 15 -7.58 -3.24 -3.75
CA PHE A 15 -7.86 -1.93 -4.32
C PHE A 15 -7.20 -1.72 -5.69
N SER A 16 -6.13 -2.46 -6.00
CA SER A 16 -5.53 -2.52 -7.34
C SER A 16 -5.38 -3.97 -7.83
N ASP A 17 -4.15 -4.45 -8.04
CA ASP A 17 -3.81 -5.77 -8.58
C ASP A 17 -3.38 -6.79 -7.50
N GLY A 18 -3.41 -6.40 -6.23
CA GLY A 18 -3.19 -7.29 -5.10
C GLY A 18 -4.32 -8.30 -4.91
N ARG A 19 -3.99 -9.46 -4.34
CA ARG A 19 -4.96 -10.56 -4.13
C ARG A 19 -5.66 -10.52 -2.79
N SER A 20 -5.10 -9.80 -1.82
CA SER A 20 -5.56 -9.82 -0.43
C SER A 20 -6.29 -8.53 -0.05
N PRO A 21 -7.39 -8.61 0.73
CA PRO A 21 -7.95 -7.43 1.38
C PRO A 21 -6.99 -6.89 2.46
N VAL A 22 -7.15 -5.63 2.84
CA VAL A 22 -6.29 -4.94 3.84
C VAL A 22 -6.16 -5.74 5.14
N LYS A 23 -7.25 -6.33 5.64
CA LYS A 23 -7.23 -7.13 6.88
C LYS A 23 -6.24 -8.30 6.81
N ASP A 24 -6.19 -8.99 5.68
CA ASP A 24 -5.31 -10.15 5.51
C ASP A 24 -3.85 -9.69 5.38
N MET A 25 -3.61 -8.51 4.80
CA MET A 25 -2.28 -7.89 4.75
C MET A 25 -1.78 -7.53 6.16
N ILE A 26 -2.65 -6.97 7.01
CA ILE A 26 -2.32 -6.66 8.41
C ILE A 26 -1.96 -7.94 9.17
N ASN A 27 -2.80 -8.98 9.07
CA ASN A 27 -2.54 -10.27 9.72
C ASN A 27 -1.20 -10.88 9.27
N ALA A 28 -0.90 -10.79 7.97
CA ALA A 28 0.37 -11.28 7.43
C ALA A 28 1.56 -10.47 7.96
N ALA A 29 1.45 -9.14 8.02
CA ALA A 29 2.50 -8.28 8.55
C ALA A 29 2.80 -8.58 10.03
N GLU A 30 1.76 -8.80 10.84
CA GLU A 30 1.89 -9.23 12.24
C GLU A 30 2.58 -10.58 12.36
N ALA A 31 2.12 -11.59 11.60
CA ALA A 31 2.67 -12.94 11.64
C ALA A 31 4.15 -12.99 11.23
N ASN A 32 4.59 -12.07 10.36
CA ASN A 32 5.98 -11.94 9.94
C ASN A 32 6.83 -11.06 10.87
N GLY A 33 6.23 -10.51 11.94
CA GLY A 33 6.92 -9.65 12.90
C GLY A 33 7.47 -8.37 12.28
N LEU A 34 6.72 -7.77 11.35
CA LEU A 34 7.02 -6.44 10.81
C LEU A 34 6.76 -5.36 11.86
N LYS A 35 7.53 -4.27 11.80
CA LYS A 35 7.31 -3.04 12.57
C LYS A 35 6.35 -2.09 11.84
N GLY A 36 6.25 -2.20 10.52
CA GLY A 36 5.30 -1.44 9.72
C GLY A 36 5.26 -1.90 8.27
N PHE A 37 4.23 -1.45 7.55
CA PHE A 37 4.16 -1.66 6.10
C PHE A 37 3.37 -0.55 5.40
N VAL A 38 3.59 -0.40 4.10
CA VAL A 38 2.91 0.57 3.25
C VAL A 38 1.88 -0.13 2.38
N LEU A 39 0.64 0.36 2.41
CA LEU A 39 -0.34 0.10 1.36
C LEU A 39 -0.04 1.05 0.21
N SER A 40 0.34 0.53 -0.96
CA SER A 40 0.81 1.32 -2.11
C SER A 40 0.15 0.87 -3.41
N ASP A 41 -1.16 0.65 -3.38
CA ASP A 41 -1.93 0.30 -4.58
C ASP A 41 -1.72 1.29 -5.74
N HIS A 42 -1.87 0.77 -6.97
CA HIS A 42 -1.66 1.54 -8.20
C HIS A 42 -2.61 2.73 -8.34
N VAL A 43 -2.06 3.86 -8.80
CA VAL A 43 -2.80 5.06 -9.18
C VAL A 43 -2.30 5.55 -10.54
N PHE A 44 -3.18 5.51 -11.55
CA PHE A 44 -2.88 5.96 -12.91
C PHE A 44 -3.55 7.30 -13.28
N SER A 45 -4.50 7.74 -12.46
CA SER A 45 -5.27 8.97 -12.66
C SER A 45 -5.72 9.57 -11.33
N ASP A 46 -6.10 10.86 -11.34
CA ASP A 46 -6.67 11.53 -10.16
C ASP A 46 -7.94 10.83 -9.67
N GLY A 47 -8.75 10.29 -10.58
CA GLY A 47 -9.94 9.52 -10.23
C GLY A 47 -9.63 8.22 -9.49
N ASP A 48 -8.50 7.57 -9.79
CA ASP A 48 -8.06 6.40 -9.04
C ASP A 48 -7.47 6.78 -7.69
N ALA A 49 -6.80 7.95 -7.60
CA ALA A 49 -6.32 8.49 -6.33
C ALA A 49 -7.47 8.75 -5.35
N GLU A 50 -8.57 9.35 -5.82
CA GLU A 50 -9.77 9.61 -5.01
C GLU A 50 -10.45 8.31 -4.53
N LYS A 51 -10.57 7.31 -5.41
CA LYS A 51 -11.10 5.98 -5.03
C LYS A 51 -10.22 5.32 -3.98
N LEU A 52 -8.90 5.37 -4.15
CA LEU A 52 -7.95 4.77 -3.22
C LEU A 52 -8.00 5.48 -1.86
N LEU A 53 -8.05 6.82 -1.86
CA LEU A 53 -8.19 7.63 -0.66
C LEU A 53 -9.48 7.28 0.11
N ALA A 54 -10.61 7.15 -0.60
CA ALA A 54 -11.87 6.73 0.00
C ALA A 54 -11.80 5.31 0.57
N GLY A 55 -11.11 4.38 -0.11
CA GLY A 55 -10.85 3.04 0.40
C GLY A 55 -10.03 3.05 1.69
N TYR A 56 -8.91 3.79 1.71
CA TYR A 56 -8.05 3.93 2.88
C TYR A 56 -8.73 4.63 4.06
N ALA A 57 -9.65 5.55 3.83
CA ALA A 57 -10.42 6.19 4.90
C ALA A 57 -11.25 5.20 5.74
N THR A 58 -11.52 4.00 5.20
CA THR A 58 -12.21 2.92 5.93
C THR A 58 -11.28 2.05 6.78
N VAL A 59 -9.96 2.21 6.64
CA VAL A 59 -8.96 1.36 7.31
C VAL A 59 -8.60 1.94 8.67
N ASP A 60 -8.89 1.19 9.73
CA ASP A 60 -8.44 1.53 11.08
C ASP A 60 -6.95 1.21 11.26
N ARG A 61 -6.12 2.24 11.26
CA ARG A 61 -4.65 2.12 11.43
C ARG A 61 -4.23 1.76 12.85
N ALA A 62 -5.12 1.92 13.83
CA ALA A 62 -4.86 1.57 15.23
C ALA A 62 -5.26 0.12 15.56
N SER A 63 -5.85 -0.60 14.60
CA SER A 63 -6.25 -2.00 14.76
C SER A 63 -5.10 -2.99 14.95
N SER A 64 -3.85 -2.55 14.76
CA SER A 64 -2.65 -3.39 14.81
C SER A 64 -1.49 -2.65 15.50
N PRO A 65 -0.60 -3.38 16.22
CA PRO A 65 0.69 -2.83 16.63
C PRO A 65 1.66 -2.59 15.45
N VAL A 66 1.40 -3.17 14.28
CA VAL A 66 2.18 -2.91 13.06
C VAL A 66 1.78 -1.55 12.50
N LYS A 67 2.76 -0.68 12.27
CA LYS A 67 2.51 0.65 11.71
C LYS A 67 2.03 0.56 10.26
N ILE A 68 0.76 0.84 10.01
CA ILE A 68 0.18 0.97 8.67
C ILE A 68 0.46 2.38 8.12
N ILE A 69 1.05 2.47 6.94
CA ILE A 69 1.33 3.70 6.21
C ILE A 69 0.53 3.68 4.91
N PHE A 70 -0.18 4.77 4.61
CA PHE A 70 -0.86 4.92 3.33
C PHE A 70 0.09 5.59 2.33
N GLY A 71 0.24 4.96 1.18
CA GLY A 71 0.93 5.47 0.02
C GLY A 71 0.18 5.06 -1.25
N CYS A 72 0.77 5.38 -2.39
CA CYS A 72 0.29 4.89 -3.69
C CYS A 72 1.50 4.62 -4.56
N GLU A 73 1.40 3.62 -5.43
CA GLU A 73 2.31 3.49 -6.55
C GLU A 73 1.79 4.36 -7.70
N THR A 74 2.63 5.30 -8.14
CA THR A 74 2.31 6.16 -9.28
C THR A 74 3.25 5.87 -10.43
N ALA A 75 2.71 5.88 -11.65
CA ALA A 75 3.52 5.69 -12.84
C ALA A 75 4.24 6.99 -13.23
N ALA A 76 5.56 6.93 -13.35
CA ALA A 76 6.32 8.00 -13.99
C ALA A 76 5.90 8.11 -15.45
N LYS A 77 5.67 9.35 -15.89
CA LYS A 77 5.35 9.68 -17.28
C LYS A 77 6.56 10.32 -17.94
N ASP A 78 6.73 10.06 -19.24
CA ASP A 78 7.71 10.78 -20.04
C ASP A 78 7.30 12.24 -20.27
N LEU A 79 8.12 13.01 -20.97
CA LEU A 79 7.84 14.43 -21.26
C LEU A 79 6.60 14.64 -22.13
N SER A 80 6.09 13.61 -22.81
CA SER A 80 4.85 13.65 -23.59
C SER A 80 3.61 13.33 -22.75
N GLY A 81 3.79 12.89 -21.50
CA GLY A 81 2.72 12.41 -20.64
C GLY A 81 2.34 10.95 -20.87
N ALA A 82 3.10 10.22 -21.70
CA ALA A 82 2.91 8.79 -21.91
C ALA A 82 3.52 8.00 -20.74
N HIS A 83 2.92 6.85 -20.41
CA HIS A 83 3.49 5.93 -19.43
C HIS A 83 4.78 5.33 -19.99
N CYS A 84 5.83 5.26 -19.17
CA CYS A 84 7.00 4.45 -19.49
C CYS A 84 6.56 2.99 -19.56
N ALA A 85 6.72 2.37 -20.74
CA ALA A 85 6.42 0.96 -20.99
C ALA A 85 7.43 0.03 -20.31
#